data_AF-A0A537R6Z0-F1
#
_entry.id   AF-A0A537R6Z0-F1
#
_cell.length_a   1.000
_cell.length_b   1.000
_cell.length_c   1.000
_cell.angle_alpha   90.00
_cell.angle_beta   90.00
_cell.angle_gamma   90.00
#
_symmetry.space_group_name_H-M   'P 1'
#
loop_
_entity.id
_entity.type
_entity.pdbx_description
1 polymer ?
#
loop_
_entity_poly.entity_id
_entity_poly.type
_entity_poly.pdbx_seq_one_letter_code
_entity_poly.pdbx_strand_id
1 'polypeptide(L)'
;MTQPRPISILIAALGGEGGGVLIDWIVAASAELGFPVQSTSIPGVAQRTGATTYYIEIVPVPARELPARPVLALAPGVGDVDIVLASELLEAGRTIAQGFVTRERTLMLASSARSYLVVEKMAMSDGRYDSTRLIKAIETHAQSHILLDMDALAKQSSAMINAVMLGAIAGCGRLPVPAGAFESAIRADGKAIEANLRGFRAGLDAVAQAQVERIEADSRTRDRLDASPLAELERAIVMPEAARDVVLAGVRRLSAYQNLAYARLYLDRLAAIRAVDARIGAGGRLVRETARHLAVRMSYEDVIQVAQAKIAPARIARIAA
;
A
#
# COMPACT_ATOMS: atom_id res chain seq x y z
N MET A 1 5.02 12.14 -28.50
CA MET A 1 3.73 11.80 -27.86
C MET A 1 3.99 10.61 -26.97
N THR A 2 3.82 10.75 -25.65
CA THR A 2 4.02 9.68 -24.68
C THR A 2 2.94 8.62 -24.89
N GLN A 3 3.32 7.37 -25.18
CA GLN A 3 2.35 6.26 -25.26
C GLN A 3 1.69 6.07 -23.89
N PRO A 4 0.39 5.72 -23.84
CA PRO A 4 -0.29 5.46 -22.58
C PRO A 4 0.37 4.27 -21.88
N ARG A 5 0.71 4.46 -20.60
CA ARG A 5 1.38 3.43 -19.79
C ARG A 5 0.39 2.29 -19.47
N PRO A 6 0.73 1.03 -19.71
CA PRO A 6 -0.08 -0.10 -19.27
C PRO A 6 -0.16 -0.16 -17.74
N ILE A 7 -1.28 -0.66 -17.23
CA ILE A 7 -1.47 -1.00 -15.82
C ILE A 7 -1.01 -2.45 -15.64
N SER A 8 -0.04 -2.67 -14.76
CA SER A 8 0.54 -3.99 -14.51
C SER A 8 -0.06 -4.64 -13.24
N ILE A 9 -0.53 -5.87 -13.40
CA ILE A 9 -1.17 -6.65 -12.33
C ILE A 9 -0.39 -7.95 -12.15
N LEU A 10 0.00 -8.25 -10.92
CA LEU A 10 0.58 -9.52 -10.53
C LEU A 10 -0.37 -10.25 -9.58
N ILE A 11 -0.78 -11.46 -9.94
CA ILE A 11 -1.66 -12.30 -9.13
C ILE A 11 -0.86 -13.50 -8.62
N ALA A 12 -0.78 -13.66 -7.30
CA ALA A 12 -0.20 -14.83 -6.66
C ALA A 12 -1.34 -15.67 -6.07
N ALA A 13 -1.65 -16.80 -6.71
CA ALA A 13 -2.71 -17.71 -6.27
C ALA A 13 -2.19 -19.12 -6.00
N LEU A 14 -2.73 -19.80 -5.00
CA LEU A 14 -2.37 -21.18 -4.71
C LEU A 14 -3.01 -22.13 -5.73
N GLY A 15 -2.37 -23.28 -5.93
CA GLY A 15 -2.89 -24.32 -6.81
C GLY A 15 -4.29 -24.79 -6.37
N GLY A 16 -5.23 -24.78 -7.31
CA GLY A 16 -6.63 -25.19 -7.08
C GLY A 16 -7.60 -24.05 -6.74
N GLU A 17 -7.15 -22.80 -6.66
CA GLU A 17 -7.99 -21.65 -6.29
C GLU A 17 -8.67 -20.97 -7.48
N GLY A 18 -8.48 -21.46 -8.70
CA GLY A 18 -9.10 -20.90 -9.90
C GLY A 18 -8.41 -19.65 -10.45
N GLY A 19 -7.10 -19.49 -10.21
CA GLY A 19 -6.32 -18.34 -10.70
C GLY A 19 -6.38 -18.15 -12.22
N GLY A 20 -6.36 -19.24 -13.01
CA GLY A 20 -6.56 -19.16 -14.47
C GLY A 20 -7.91 -18.53 -14.84
N VAL A 21 -8.98 -18.99 -14.21
CA VAL A 21 -10.35 -18.47 -14.44
C VAL A 21 -10.45 -16.99 -14.06
N LEU A 22 -9.79 -16.56 -12.98
CA LEU A 22 -9.72 -15.15 -12.58
C LEU A 22 -9.15 -14.26 -13.69
N ILE A 23 -8.06 -14.70 -14.32
CA ILE A 23 -7.41 -13.92 -15.39
C ILE A 23 -8.26 -13.90 -16.64
N ASP A 24 -8.86 -15.03 -17.00
CA ASP A 24 -9.75 -15.10 -18.16
C ASP A 24 -10.89 -14.08 -18.01
N TRP A 25 -11.46 -13.93 -16.80
CA TRP A 25 -12.46 -12.88 -16.53
C TRP A 25 -11.89 -11.46 -16.64
N ILE A 26 -10.69 -11.18 -16.11
CA ILE A 26 -10.07 -9.85 -16.22
C ILE A 26 -9.76 -9.49 -17.68
N VAL A 27 -9.21 -10.44 -18.43
CA VAL A 27 -8.87 -10.29 -19.84
C VAL A 27 -10.14 -10.10 -20.67
N ALA A 28 -11.17 -10.93 -20.46
CA ALA A 28 -12.44 -10.82 -21.17
C ALA A 28 -13.13 -9.47 -20.91
N ALA A 29 -13.21 -9.05 -19.64
CA ALA A 29 -13.82 -7.77 -19.27
C ALA A 29 -13.05 -6.56 -19.86
N SER A 30 -11.72 -6.64 -19.91
CA SER A 30 -10.89 -5.59 -20.52
C SER A 30 -11.04 -5.56 -22.04
N ALA A 31 -11.06 -6.73 -22.68
CA ALA A 31 -11.22 -6.88 -24.12
C ALA A 31 -12.60 -6.42 -24.61
N GLU A 32 -13.66 -6.62 -23.83
CA GLU A 32 -15.02 -6.13 -24.11
C GLU A 32 -15.05 -4.60 -24.26
N LEU A 33 -14.21 -3.88 -23.51
CA LEU A 33 -14.06 -2.42 -23.60
C LEU A 33 -13.12 -1.99 -24.73
N GLY A 34 -12.54 -2.94 -25.47
CA GLY A 34 -11.59 -2.69 -26.54
C GLY A 34 -10.18 -2.33 -26.05
N PHE A 35 -9.87 -2.54 -24.76
CA PHE A 35 -8.53 -2.28 -24.23
C PHE A 35 -7.54 -3.37 -24.68
N PRO A 36 -6.35 -2.99 -25.19
CA PRO A 36 -5.26 -3.94 -25.35
C PRO A 36 -4.91 -4.55 -24.00
N VAL A 37 -4.98 -5.87 -23.93
CA VAL A 37 -4.68 -6.64 -22.72
C VAL A 37 -3.84 -7.86 -23.09
N GLN A 38 -2.88 -8.20 -22.24
CA GLN A 38 -2.11 -9.43 -22.35
C GLN A 38 -1.97 -10.05 -20.97
N SER A 39 -2.01 -11.37 -20.92
CA SER A 39 -1.75 -12.12 -19.70
C SER A 39 -0.71 -13.21 -19.92
N THR A 40 0.03 -13.56 -18.87
CA THR A 40 0.96 -14.69 -18.85
C THR A 40 0.85 -15.40 -17.51
N SER A 41 0.95 -16.73 -17.53
CA SER A 41 0.93 -17.57 -16.32
C SER A 41 2.25 -18.30 -16.17
N ILE A 42 2.85 -18.22 -14.99
CA ILE A 42 4.01 -19.01 -14.60
C ILE A 42 3.51 -20.05 -13.59
N PRO A 43 3.34 -21.31 -14.01
CA PRO A 43 2.85 -22.36 -13.13
C PRO A 43 3.80 -22.54 -11.94
N GLY A 44 3.22 -22.57 -10.74
CA GLY A 44 3.95 -22.98 -9.55
C GLY A 44 4.31 -24.46 -9.61
N VAL A 45 5.34 -24.84 -8.87
CA VAL A 45 5.66 -26.26 -8.62
C VAL A 45 4.48 -26.97 -7.95
N ALA A 46 4.25 -28.23 -8.33
CA ALA A 46 3.17 -29.06 -7.77
C ALA A 46 3.32 -29.20 -6.23
N GLN A 47 2.23 -29.61 -5.56
CA GLN A 47 2.17 -29.81 -4.10
C GLN A 47 2.19 -28.52 -3.26
N ARG A 48 1.77 -27.35 -3.78
CA ARG A 48 1.67 -26.09 -3.00
C ARG A 48 3.01 -25.63 -2.40
N THR A 49 4.10 -25.90 -3.11
CA THR A 49 5.44 -25.44 -2.74
C THR A 49 5.65 -23.96 -3.08
N GLY A 50 4.82 -23.39 -3.96
CA GLY A 50 4.67 -21.94 -4.18
C GLY A 50 3.38 -21.60 -4.93
N ALA A 51 3.07 -20.31 -5.04
CA ALA A 51 1.96 -19.82 -5.84
C ALA A 51 2.17 -20.03 -7.34
N THR A 52 1.08 -20.25 -8.06
CA THR A 52 1.04 -19.94 -9.49
C THR A 52 0.95 -18.44 -9.62
N THR A 53 1.89 -17.86 -10.36
CA THR A 53 1.97 -16.43 -10.56
C THR A 53 1.40 -16.09 -11.92
N TYR A 54 0.56 -15.08 -11.96
CA TYR A 54 -0.03 -14.60 -13.19
C TYR A 54 0.22 -13.12 -13.34
N TYR A 55 0.51 -12.70 -14.56
CA TYR A 55 0.85 -11.33 -14.87
C TYR A 55 -0.09 -10.82 -15.96
N ILE A 56 -0.61 -9.61 -15.80
CA ILE A 56 -1.52 -8.98 -16.74
C ILE A 56 -1.03 -7.55 -16.99
N GLU A 57 -1.01 -7.11 -18.24
CA GLU A 57 -0.93 -5.70 -18.60
C GLU A 57 -2.18 -5.26 -19.34
N ILE A 58 -2.76 -4.14 -18.93
CA ILE A 58 -3.94 -3.53 -19.56
C ILE A 58 -3.59 -2.09 -19.96
N VAL A 59 -3.73 -1.75 -21.24
CA VAL A 59 -3.61 -0.36 -21.69
C VAL A 59 -4.97 0.32 -21.49
N PRO A 60 -5.08 1.38 -20.66
CA PRO A 60 -6.34 2.00 -20.30
C PRO A 60 -6.90 2.92 -21.40
N VAL A 61 -6.75 2.53 -22.66
CA VAL A 61 -7.19 3.26 -23.86
C VAL A 61 -7.63 2.25 -24.92
N PRO A 62 -8.80 2.40 -25.55
CA PRO A 62 -9.25 1.48 -26.60
C PRO A 62 -8.26 1.39 -27.76
N ALA A 63 -8.04 0.19 -28.30
CA ALA A 63 -7.04 -0.08 -29.33
C ALA A 63 -7.21 0.81 -30.58
N ARG A 64 -8.46 1.15 -30.93
CA ARG A 64 -8.81 2.02 -32.06
C ARG A 64 -8.35 3.48 -31.90
N GLU A 65 -8.06 3.90 -30.67
CA GLU A 65 -7.62 5.26 -30.32
C GLU A 65 -6.10 5.34 -30.16
N LEU A 66 -5.39 4.21 -30.27
CA LEU A 66 -3.94 4.15 -30.20
C LEU A 66 -3.30 4.40 -31.57
N PRO A 67 -2.18 5.13 -31.63
CA PRO A 67 -1.47 5.38 -32.88
C PRO A 67 -0.82 4.12 -33.48
N ALA A 68 -0.59 3.10 -32.66
CA ALA A 68 -0.04 1.81 -33.05
C ALA A 68 -0.41 0.73 -32.02
N ARG A 69 -0.24 -0.54 -32.38
CA ARG A 69 -0.41 -1.66 -31.44
C ARG A 69 0.64 -1.56 -30.32
N PRO A 70 0.23 -1.53 -29.03
CA PRO A 70 1.18 -1.47 -27.93
C PRO A 70 1.96 -2.77 -27.79
N VAL A 71 3.20 -2.66 -27.30
CA VAL A 71 4.02 -3.82 -26.90
C VAL A 71 3.83 -4.02 -25.41
N LEU A 72 3.38 -5.22 -25.03
CA LEU A 72 3.11 -5.59 -23.65
C LEU A 72 4.13 -6.62 -23.17
N ALA A 73 4.55 -6.50 -21.93
CA ALA A 73 5.50 -7.39 -21.28
C ALA A 73 4.87 -8.77 -21.03
N LEU A 74 5.72 -9.81 -21.05
CA LEU A 74 5.34 -11.20 -20.77
C LEU A 74 5.62 -11.61 -19.31
N ALA A 75 6.30 -10.74 -18.56
CA ALA A 75 6.69 -10.99 -17.19
C ALA A 75 6.75 -9.67 -16.40
N PRO A 76 6.50 -9.70 -15.08
CA PRO A 76 6.57 -8.52 -14.23
C PRO A 76 8.01 -8.02 -14.10
N GLY A 77 8.21 -6.71 -14.28
CA GLY A 77 9.45 -6.05 -13.90
C GLY A 77 9.53 -5.86 -12.39
N VAL A 78 10.72 -6.04 -11.82
CA VAL A 78 11.01 -5.67 -10.41
C VAL A 78 10.77 -4.17 -10.25
N GLY A 79 9.97 -3.78 -9.26
CA GLY A 79 9.56 -2.40 -9.02
C GLY A 79 8.60 -1.78 -10.04
N ASP A 80 8.09 -2.55 -11.00
CA ASP A 80 7.20 -2.07 -12.08
C ASP A 80 5.82 -2.73 -12.06
N VAL A 81 5.33 -3.08 -10.86
CA VAL A 81 4.00 -3.67 -10.64
C VAL A 81 3.09 -2.67 -9.94
N ASP A 82 1.97 -2.31 -10.57
CA ASP A 82 1.01 -1.35 -10.02
C ASP A 82 0.03 -1.98 -9.02
N ILE A 83 -0.37 -3.24 -9.25
CA ILE A 83 -1.29 -3.98 -8.40
C ILE A 83 -0.74 -5.38 -8.16
N VAL A 84 -0.58 -5.75 -6.89
CA VAL A 84 -0.39 -7.15 -6.49
C VAL A 84 -1.68 -7.66 -5.86
N LEU A 85 -2.14 -8.83 -6.29
CA LEU A 85 -3.30 -9.52 -5.75
C LEU A 85 -2.89 -10.91 -5.26
N ALA A 86 -2.94 -11.16 -3.96
CA ALA A 86 -2.51 -12.43 -3.37
C ALA A 86 -3.67 -13.15 -2.68
N SER A 87 -3.86 -14.44 -2.98
CA SER A 87 -4.90 -15.25 -2.34
C SER A 87 -4.54 -15.72 -0.93
N GLU A 88 -3.29 -15.53 -0.50
CA GLU A 88 -2.76 -15.95 0.80
C GLU A 88 -1.64 -14.99 1.27
N LEU A 89 -1.54 -14.79 2.59
CA LEU A 89 -0.69 -13.76 3.19
C LEU A 89 0.83 -13.98 3.01
N LEU A 90 1.31 -15.22 3.08
CA LEU A 90 2.73 -15.54 2.86
C LEU A 90 3.12 -15.36 1.39
N GLU A 91 2.21 -15.64 0.45
CA GLU A 91 2.44 -15.33 -0.96
C GLU A 91 2.54 -13.81 -1.21
N ALA A 92 1.72 -12.99 -0.52
CA ALA A 92 1.89 -11.55 -0.52
C ALA A 92 3.30 -11.15 -0.02
N GLY A 93 3.77 -11.76 1.08
CA GLY A 93 5.13 -11.58 1.58
C GLY A 93 6.22 -11.96 0.58
N ARG A 94 6.03 -13.02 -0.21
CA ARG A 94 7.00 -13.42 -1.25
C ARG A 94 7.11 -12.41 -2.39
N THR A 95 6.00 -11.81 -2.82
CA THR A 95 6.05 -10.76 -3.86
C THR A 95 6.86 -9.54 -3.40
N ILE A 96 6.86 -9.24 -2.10
CA ILE A 96 7.72 -8.21 -1.50
C ILE A 96 9.18 -8.66 -1.54
N ALA A 97 9.47 -9.89 -1.11
CA ALA A 97 10.84 -10.43 -1.13
C ALA A 97 11.44 -10.51 -2.54
N GLN A 98 10.59 -10.70 -3.56
CA GLN A 98 10.98 -10.69 -4.98
C GLN A 98 11.15 -9.27 -5.56
N GLY A 99 10.81 -8.23 -4.81
CA GLY A 99 10.97 -6.83 -5.22
C GLY A 99 9.87 -6.30 -6.15
N PHE A 100 8.74 -7.01 -6.28
CA PHE A 100 7.62 -6.53 -7.09
C PHE A 100 6.82 -5.41 -6.41
N VAL A 101 6.78 -5.40 -5.08
CA VAL A 101 6.00 -4.45 -4.28
C VAL A 101 6.86 -3.27 -3.87
N THR A 102 6.42 -2.06 -4.18
CA THR A 102 7.15 -0.82 -3.90
C THR A 102 6.26 0.27 -3.31
N ARG A 103 6.89 1.15 -2.51
CA ARG A 103 6.26 2.26 -1.79
C ARG A 103 5.76 3.35 -2.71
N GLU A 104 6.34 3.42 -3.90
CA GLU A 104 6.13 4.47 -4.88
C GLU A 104 4.83 4.26 -5.67
N ARG A 105 4.42 3.01 -5.93
CA ARG A 105 3.32 2.73 -6.86
C ARG A 105 2.41 1.55 -6.55
N THR A 106 2.87 0.56 -5.78
CA THR A 106 2.16 -0.72 -5.72
C THR A 106 1.01 -0.68 -4.73
N LEU A 107 -0.20 -0.99 -5.19
CA LEU A 107 -1.30 -1.40 -4.33
C LEU A 107 -1.22 -2.90 -4.07
N MET A 108 -1.20 -3.29 -2.80
CA MET A 108 -1.33 -4.69 -2.38
C MET A 108 -2.79 -5.00 -2.00
N LEU A 109 -3.41 -5.94 -2.70
CA LEU A 109 -4.67 -6.59 -2.30
C LEU A 109 -4.30 -8.01 -1.85
N ALA A 110 -4.46 -8.34 -0.58
CA ALA A 110 -4.06 -9.67 -0.11
C ALA A 110 -5.10 -10.28 0.83
N SER A 111 -5.27 -11.59 0.72
CA SER A 111 -6.00 -12.35 1.72
C SER A 111 -5.22 -12.37 3.04
N SER A 112 -5.87 -12.09 4.16
CA SER A 112 -5.30 -12.27 5.50
C SER A 112 -5.33 -13.73 5.96
N ALA A 113 -6.07 -14.59 5.23
CA ALA A 113 -6.16 -16.01 5.54
C ALA A 113 -4.79 -16.70 5.38
N ARG A 114 -4.59 -17.76 6.18
CA ARG A 114 -3.38 -18.57 6.16
C ARG A 114 -3.70 -19.99 5.70
N SER A 115 -3.10 -20.39 4.59
CA SER A 115 -3.11 -21.76 4.10
C SER A 115 -1.66 -22.26 4.11
N TYR A 116 -1.22 -22.74 5.28
CA TYR A 116 0.19 -22.98 5.56
C TYR A 116 0.88 -23.78 4.45
N LEU A 117 1.98 -23.22 3.96
CA LEU A 117 2.73 -23.77 2.84
C LEU A 117 3.56 -24.98 3.26
N VAL A 118 4.00 -25.77 2.29
CA VAL A 118 4.80 -26.97 2.55
C VAL A 118 6.04 -26.65 3.40
N VAL A 119 6.73 -25.54 3.11
CA VAL A 119 7.91 -25.13 3.89
C VAL A 119 7.60 -24.92 5.38
N GLU A 120 6.39 -24.45 5.71
CA GLU A 120 5.97 -24.23 7.09
C GLU A 120 5.63 -25.55 7.80
N LYS A 121 5.17 -26.55 7.03
CA LYS A 121 4.79 -27.88 7.53
C LYS A 121 5.98 -28.82 7.64
N MET A 122 7.10 -28.53 6.98
CA MET A 122 8.30 -29.35 6.97
C MET A 122 9.23 -29.10 8.17
N ALA A 123 9.03 -28.02 8.91
CA ALA A 123 9.84 -27.73 10.08
C ALA A 123 9.62 -28.78 11.18
N MET A 124 10.70 -29.17 11.87
CA MET A 124 10.63 -30.07 13.03
C MET A 124 9.95 -29.42 14.25
N SER A 125 9.84 -28.09 14.26
CA SER A 125 9.15 -27.27 15.25
C SER A 125 8.03 -26.46 14.58
N ASP A 126 7.48 -25.45 15.26
CA ASP A 126 6.55 -24.52 14.63
C ASP A 126 7.23 -23.76 13.48
N GLY A 127 6.97 -24.17 12.24
CA GLY A 127 7.50 -23.55 11.03
C GLY A 127 6.62 -22.43 10.46
N ARG A 128 5.54 -22.06 11.15
CA ARG A 128 4.63 -21.02 10.67
C ARG A 128 5.35 -19.68 10.64
N TYR A 129 5.20 -18.96 9.53
CA TYR A 129 5.60 -17.56 9.48
C TYR A 129 4.65 -16.72 10.33
N ASP A 130 5.21 -15.73 11.02
CA ASP A 130 4.45 -14.77 11.83
C ASP A 130 3.60 -13.87 10.92
N SER A 131 2.27 -14.00 11.01
CA SER A 131 1.32 -13.19 10.25
C SER A 131 1.51 -11.70 10.49
N THR A 132 1.86 -11.30 11.71
CA THR A 132 2.01 -9.89 12.10
C THR A 132 3.18 -9.27 11.36
N ARG A 133 4.31 -10.01 11.30
CA ARG A 133 5.48 -9.60 10.51
C ARG A 133 5.18 -9.49 9.02
N LEU A 134 4.36 -10.39 8.47
CA LEU A 134 3.95 -10.35 7.06
C LEU A 134 3.08 -9.12 6.77
N ILE A 135 2.08 -8.85 7.61
CA ILE A 135 1.21 -7.66 7.51
C ILE A 135 2.06 -6.39 7.57
N LYS A 136 2.95 -6.30 8.55
CA LYS A 136 3.85 -5.16 8.69
C LYS A 136 4.82 -5.02 7.53
N ALA A 137 5.26 -6.11 6.92
CA ALA A 137 6.06 -6.05 5.70
C ALA A 137 5.24 -5.42 4.56
N ILE A 138 3.97 -5.78 4.41
CA ILE A 138 3.05 -5.16 3.44
C ILE A 138 2.90 -3.66 3.72
N GLU A 139 2.60 -3.26 4.96
CA GLU A 139 2.52 -1.85 5.37
C GLU A 139 3.84 -1.08 5.11
N THR A 140 4.97 -1.78 5.22
CA THR A 140 6.29 -1.17 5.05
C THR A 140 6.71 -1.02 3.59
N HIS A 141 6.24 -1.88 2.68
CA HIS A 141 6.75 -1.92 1.31
C HIS A 141 5.73 -1.53 0.25
N ALA A 142 4.43 -1.64 0.50
CA ALA A 142 3.41 -1.21 -0.45
C ALA A 142 3.13 0.30 -0.35
N GLN A 143 2.77 0.94 -1.47
CA GLN A 143 2.25 2.31 -1.48
C GLN A 143 0.93 2.41 -0.71
N SER A 144 0.07 1.40 -0.91
CA SER A 144 -1.22 1.24 -0.22
C SER A 144 -1.57 -0.24 -0.17
N HIS A 145 -2.42 -0.64 0.76
CA HIS A 145 -2.83 -2.03 0.90
C HIS A 145 -4.28 -2.16 1.37
N ILE A 146 -4.91 -3.28 1.00
CA ILE A 146 -6.20 -3.74 1.52
C ILE A 146 -6.03 -5.22 1.87
N LEU A 147 -6.28 -5.56 3.14
CA LEU A 147 -6.23 -6.92 3.64
C LEU A 147 -7.65 -7.38 3.97
N LEU A 148 -8.08 -8.49 3.39
CA LEU A 148 -9.41 -9.07 3.58
C LEU A 148 -9.28 -10.54 3.89
N ASP A 149 -10.17 -11.11 4.71
CA ASP A 149 -10.25 -12.57 4.82
C ASP A 149 -11.02 -13.12 3.61
N MET A 150 -10.34 -13.24 2.47
CA MET A 150 -10.98 -13.64 1.20
C MET A 150 -11.48 -15.08 1.24
N ASP A 151 -10.87 -15.94 2.06
CA ASP A 151 -11.32 -17.32 2.28
C ASP A 151 -12.63 -17.35 3.09
N ALA A 152 -12.73 -16.55 4.16
CA ALA A 152 -13.99 -16.41 4.90
C ALA A 152 -15.11 -15.82 4.02
N LEU A 153 -14.81 -14.79 3.21
CA LEU A 153 -15.76 -14.22 2.26
C LEU A 153 -16.23 -15.24 1.22
N ALA A 154 -15.33 -16.06 0.69
CA ALA A 154 -15.66 -17.11 -0.27
C ALA A 154 -16.61 -18.16 0.36
N LYS A 155 -16.31 -18.60 1.59
CA LYS A 155 -17.17 -19.52 2.35
C LYS A 155 -18.56 -18.93 2.63
N GLN A 156 -18.62 -17.69 3.11
CA GLN A 156 -19.88 -17.01 3.43
C GLN A 156 -20.76 -16.80 2.19
N SER A 157 -20.14 -16.48 1.04
CA SER A 157 -20.85 -16.30 -0.23
C SER A 157 -21.16 -17.61 -0.96
N SER A 158 -20.69 -18.75 -0.42
CA SER A 158 -20.75 -20.07 -1.07
C SER A 158 -20.20 -20.00 -2.50
N ALA A 159 -18.99 -19.43 -2.62
CA ALA A 159 -18.28 -19.17 -3.86
C ALA A 159 -16.82 -19.62 -3.74
N MET A 160 -16.10 -19.59 -4.86
CA MET A 160 -14.65 -19.81 -4.88
C MET A 160 -13.90 -18.49 -4.64
N ILE A 161 -12.69 -18.58 -4.07
CA ILE A 161 -11.87 -17.40 -3.71
C ILE A 161 -11.52 -16.53 -4.93
N ASN A 162 -11.34 -17.12 -6.12
CA ASN A 162 -11.11 -16.37 -7.36
C ASN A 162 -12.22 -15.36 -7.66
N ALA A 163 -13.48 -15.68 -7.37
CA ALA A 163 -14.59 -14.75 -7.56
C ALA A 163 -14.50 -13.55 -6.58
N VAL A 164 -14.17 -13.82 -5.30
CA VAL A 164 -13.93 -12.77 -4.30
C VAL A 164 -12.74 -11.89 -4.68
N MET A 165 -11.66 -12.49 -5.17
CA MET A 165 -10.47 -11.80 -5.66
C MET A 165 -10.80 -10.89 -6.87
N LEU A 166 -11.65 -11.34 -7.80
CA LEU A 166 -12.16 -10.51 -8.89
C LEU A 166 -12.95 -9.31 -8.36
N GLY A 167 -13.81 -9.54 -7.36
CA GLY A 167 -14.54 -8.46 -6.68
C GLY A 167 -13.61 -7.44 -6.05
N ALA A 168 -12.59 -7.91 -5.34
CA ALA A 168 -11.62 -7.06 -4.67
C ALA A 168 -10.82 -6.20 -5.67
N ILE A 169 -10.40 -6.77 -6.80
CA ILE A 169 -9.67 -6.01 -7.83
C ILE A 169 -10.58 -4.99 -8.54
N ALA A 170 -11.86 -5.32 -8.76
CA ALA A 170 -12.83 -4.40 -9.32
C ALA A 170 -13.12 -3.22 -8.38
N GLY A 171 -13.20 -3.49 -7.07
CA GLY A 171 -13.47 -2.48 -6.04
C GLY A 171 -12.29 -1.56 -5.71
N CYS A 172 -11.07 -1.92 -6.11
CA CYS A 172 -9.88 -1.18 -5.70
C CYS A 172 -9.75 0.21 -6.34
N GLY A 173 -10.54 0.51 -7.37
CA GLY A 173 -10.56 1.80 -8.06
C GLY A 173 -9.33 2.09 -8.93
N ARG A 174 -8.48 1.08 -9.19
CA ARG A 174 -7.27 1.23 -10.04
C ARG A 174 -7.41 0.70 -11.46
N LEU A 175 -8.48 -0.04 -11.76
CA LEU A 175 -8.72 -0.56 -13.10
C LEU A 175 -9.76 0.29 -13.84
N PRO A 176 -9.55 0.58 -15.14
CA PRO A 176 -10.51 1.32 -15.97
C PRO A 176 -11.69 0.44 -16.43
N VAL A 177 -12.02 -0.62 -15.69
CA VAL A 177 -13.02 -1.62 -16.06
C VAL A 177 -14.19 -1.52 -15.07
N PRO A 178 -15.41 -1.18 -15.51
CA PRO A 178 -16.55 -1.08 -14.61
C PRO A 178 -16.97 -2.46 -14.11
N ALA A 179 -17.54 -2.52 -12.90
CA ALA A 179 -18.02 -3.75 -12.28
C ALA A 179 -18.93 -4.59 -13.20
N GLY A 180 -19.78 -3.93 -14.00
CA GLY A 180 -20.67 -4.58 -14.95
C GLY A 180 -19.96 -5.43 -16.01
N ALA A 181 -18.77 -5.02 -16.48
CA ALA A 181 -18.00 -5.79 -17.45
C ALA A 181 -17.44 -7.09 -16.83
N PHE A 182 -17.03 -7.04 -15.56
CA PHE A 182 -16.63 -8.25 -14.82
C PHE A 182 -17.81 -9.21 -14.59
N GLU A 183 -18.99 -8.67 -14.26
CA GLU A 183 -20.19 -9.52 -14.15
C GLU A 183 -20.57 -10.15 -15.51
N SER A 184 -20.46 -9.41 -16.61
CA SER A 184 -20.65 -9.94 -17.97
C SER A 184 -19.67 -11.06 -18.29
N ALA A 185 -18.39 -10.88 -17.95
CA ALA A 185 -17.36 -11.92 -18.13
C ALA A 185 -17.67 -13.20 -17.33
N ILE A 186 -18.14 -13.08 -16.08
CA ILE A 186 -18.59 -14.23 -15.28
C ILE A 186 -19.76 -14.96 -15.96
N ARG A 187 -20.77 -14.21 -16.45
CA ARG A 187 -21.93 -14.79 -17.13
C ARG A 187 -21.53 -15.50 -18.43
N ALA A 188 -20.58 -14.94 -19.18
CA ALA A 188 -20.09 -15.50 -20.43
C ALA A 188 -19.29 -16.80 -20.26
N ASP A 189 -18.54 -16.99 -19.16
CA ASP A 189 -17.84 -18.27 -18.88
C ASP A 189 -18.83 -19.43 -18.63
N GLY A 190 -20.06 -19.13 -18.21
CA GLY A 190 -21.14 -20.12 -18.14
C GLY A 190 -21.04 -21.11 -16.97
N LYS A 191 -19.99 -21.03 -16.14
CA LYS A 191 -19.75 -21.97 -15.03
C LYS A 191 -20.11 -21.34 -13.70
N ALA A 192 -20.93 -22.05 -12.91
CA ALA A 192 -21.28 -21.67 -11.53
C ALA A 192 -21.65 -20.17 -11.39
N ILE A 193 -22.34 -19.61 -12.38
CA ILE A 193 -22.56 -18.17 -12.57
C ILE A 193 -23.04 -17.51 -11.27
N GLU A 194 -24.11 -18.03 -10.66
CA GLU A 194 -24.69 -17.45 -9.45
C GLU A 194 -23.73 -17.47 -8.26
N ALA A 195 -22.94 -18.54 -8.10
CA ALA A 195 -21.95 -18.61 -7.03
C ALA A 195 -20.83 -17.59 -7.26
N ASN A 196 -20.32 -17.50 -8.50
CA ASN A 196 -19.27 -16.55 -8.85
C ASN A 196 -19.74 -15.09 -8.73
N LEU A 197 -20.98 -14.76 -9.12
CA LEU A 197 -21.53 -13.42 -8.93
C LEU A 197 -21.69 -13.05 -7.45
N ARG A 198 -22.10 -14.00 -6.59
CA ARG A 198 -22.13 -13.76 -5.13
C ARG A 198 -20.73 -13.51 -4.58
N GLY A 199 -19.75 -14.32 -4.95
CA GLY A 199 -18.35 -14.14 -4.53
C GLY A 199 -17.78 -12.81 -5.01
N PHE A 200 -18.01 -12.45 -6.27
CA PHE A 200 -17.62 -11.17 -6.86
C PHE A 200 -18.19 -9.99 -6.07
N ARG A 201 -19.49 -9.98 -5.79
CA ARG A 201 -20.12 -8.91 -5.01
C ARG A 201 -19.58 -8.84 -3.59
N ALA A 202 -19.39 -9.98 -2.93
CA ALA A 202 -18.81 -10.03 -1.59
C ALA A 202 -17.40 -9.39 -1.54
N GLY A 203 -16.56 -9.66 -2.55
CA GLY A 203 -15.24 -9.02 -2.66
C GLY A 203 -15.31 -7.52 -2.95
N LEU A 204 -16.23 -7.11 -3.85
CA LEU A 204 -16.46 -5.72 -4.22
C LEU A 204 -16.91 -4.88 -3.01
N ASP A 205 -17.92 -5.36 -2.29
CA ASP A 205 -18.48 -4.71 -1.12
C ASP A 205 -17.47 -4.64 0.03
N ALA A 206 -16.69 -5.71 0.24
CA ALA A 206 -15.65 -5.74 1.27
C ALA A 206 -14.56 -4.69 1.04
N VAL A 207 -14.16 -4.44 -0.22
CA VAL A 207 -13.20 -3.37 -0.53
C VAL A 207 -13.81 -1.98 -0.29
N ALA A 208 -15.05 -1.77 -0.72
CA ALA A 208 -15.74 -0.50 -0.48
C ALA A 208 -15.83 -0.19 1.03
N GLN A 209 -16.20 -1.19 1.84
CA GLN A 209 -16.27 -1.07 3.29
C GLN A 209 -14.90 -0.78 3.91
N ALA A 210 -13.86 -1.51 3.51
CA ALA A 210 -12.50 -1.29 4.00
C ALA A 210 -11.97 0.13 3.69
N GLN A 211 -12.34 0.70 2.53
CA GLN A 211 -11.99 2.07 2.17
C GLN A 211 -12.71 3.09 3.06
N VAL A 212 -14.00 2.89 3.35
CA VAL A 212 -14.77 3.75 4.26
C VAL A 212 -14.17 3.73 5.67
N GLU A 213 -13.90 2.54 6.22
CA GLU A 213 -13.31 2.38 7.55
C GLU A 213 -11.94 3.06 7.66
N ARG A 214 -11.13 2.98 6.60
CA ARG A 214 -9.83 3.65 6.53
C ARG A 214 -9.96 5.17 6.53
N ILE A 215 -10.90 5.72 5.76
CA ILE A 215 -11.17 7.17 5.73
C ILE A 215 -11.61 7.66 7.12
N GLU A 216 -12.50 6.92 7.78
CA GLU A 216 -12.94 7.26 9.13
C GLU A 216 -11.81 7.17 10.16
N ALA A 217 -10.99 6.13 10.11
CA ALA A 217 -9.84 5.97 11.01
C ALA A 217 -8.79 7.08 10.83
N ASP A 218 -8.52 7.48 9.58
CA ASP A 218 -7.62 8.60 9.26
C ASP A 218 -8.21 9.93 9.74
N SER A 219 -9.53 10.12 9.66
CA SER A 219 -10.20 11.31 10.19
C SER A 219 -10.07 11.40 11.71
N ARG A 220 -10.38 10.31 12.43
CA ARG A 220 -10.25 10.25 13.90
C ARG A 220 -8.82 10.47 14.39
N THR A 221 -7.83 10.00 13.62
CA THR A 221 -6.41 10.18 13.93
C THR A 221 -5.97 11.63 13.71
N ARG A 222 -6.44 12.27 12.63
CA ARG A 222 -6.22 13.70 12.37
C ARG A 222 -6.84 14.57 13.45
N ASP A 223 -8.09 14.33 13.83
CA ASP A 223 -8.77 15.08 14.88
C ASP A 223 -8.04 14.98 16.23
N ARG A 224 -7.47 13.81 16.55
CA ARG A 224 -6.65 13.60 17.75
C ARG A 224 -5.30 14.31 17.71
N LEU A 225 -4.67 14.40 16.54
CA LEU A 225 -3.40 15.11 16.36
C LEU A 225 -3.60 16.64 16.43
N ASP A 226 -4.68 17.15 15.84
CA ASP A 226 -5.02 18.59 15.79
C ASP A 226 -5.38 19.19 17.16
N ALA A 227 -5.83 18.36 18.10
CA ALA A 227 -6.11 18.74 19.49
C ALA A 227 -4.89 18.70 20.43
N SER A 228 -3.69 18.36 19.94
CA SER A 228 -2.50 18.29 20.79
C SER A 228 -1.88 19.68 21.05
N PRO A 229 -1.32 19.96 22.24
CA PRO A 229 -0.60 21.21 22.51
C PRO A 229 0.61 21.45 21.58
N LEU A 230 1.13 20.39 20.95
CA LEU A 230 2.14 20.48 19.90
C LEU A 230 1.53 21.03 18.60
N ALA A 231 0.37 20.55 18.18
CA ALA A 231 -0.33 21.06 16.99
C ALA A 231 -0.77 22.52 17.15
N GLU A 232 -1.17 22.94 18.36
CA GLU A 232 -1.40 24.36 18.65
C GLU A 232 -0.13 25.20 18.48
N LEU A 233 1.00 24.72 19.01
CA LEU A 233 2.29 25.39 18.84
C LEU A 233 2.68 25.46 17.36
N GLU A 234 2.51 24.38 16.60
CA GLU A 234 2.81 24.32 15.17
C GLU A 234 1.95 25.31 14.35
N ARG A 235 0.67 25.46 14.70
CA ARG A 235 -0.24 26.45 14.07
C ARG A 235 0.17 27.89 14.38
N ALA A 236 0.70 28.15 15.57
CA ALA A 236 1.15 29.49 15.97
C ALA A 236 2.48 29.92 15.31
N ILE A 237 3.19 29.02 14.63
CA ILE A 237 4.49 29.35 13.99
C ILE A 237 4.27 30.21 12.74
N VAL A 238 4.77 31.44 12.82
CA VAL A 238 4.84 32.37 11.68
C VAL A 238 6.27 32.43 11.18
N MET A 239 6.54 31.81 10.03
CA MET A 239 7.87 31.76 9.39
C MET A 239 7.75 31.96 7.88
N PRO A 240 8.82 32.44 7.20
CA PRO A 240 8.87 32.44 5.73
C PRO A 240 8.63 31.04 5.17
N GLU A 241 7.94 30.96 4.03
CA GLU A 241 7.58 29.69 3.39
C GLU A 241 8.80 28.76 3.20
N ALA A 242 9.93 29.33 2.74
CA ALA A 242 11.18 28.62 2.52
C ALA A 242 11.79 27.96 3.77
N ALA A 243 11.37 28.35 4.98
CA ALA A 243 11.90 27.82 6.23
C ALA A 243 10.88 27.03 7.05
N ARG A 244 9.60 27.06 6.66
CA ARG A 244 8.49 26.58 7.49
C ARG A 244 8.57 25.08 7.76
N ASP A 245 8.90 24.29 6.74
CA ASP A 245 9.11 22.84 6.80
C ASP A 245 10.18 22.44 7.83
N VAL A 246 11.35 23.07 7.76
CA VAL A 246 12.50 22.79 8.63
C VAL A 246 12.23 23.25 10.06
N VAL A 247 11.57 24.39 10.25
CA VAL A 247 11.20 24.87 11.58
C VAL A 247 10.22 23.93 12.26
N LEU A 248 9.19 23.46 11.54
CA LEU A 248 8.23 22.47 12.05
C LEU A 248 8.93 21.15 12.42
N ALA A 249 9.84 20.66 11.59
CA ALA A 249 10.64 19.48 11.90
C ALA A 249 11.49 19.66 13.18
N GLY A 250 12.08 20.84 13.38
CA GLY A 250 12.82 21.19 14.59
C GLY A 250 11.95 21.23 15.85
N VAL A 251 10.75 21.83 15.76
CA VAL A 251 9.80 21.90 16.89
C VAL A 251 9.34 20.50 17.31
N ARG A 252 9.01 19.63 16.36
CA ARG A 252 8.68 18.22 16.62
C ARG A 252 9.82 17.49 17.31
N ARG A 253 11.04 17.63 16.77
CA ARG A 253 12.25 17.00 17.32
C ARG A 253 12.50 17.40 18.77
N LEU A 254 12.46 18.70 19.06
CA LEU A 254 12.78 19.23 20.39
C LEU A 254 11.66 19.00 21.41
N SER A 255 10.40 18.99 20.95
CA SER A 255 9.26 18.61 21.79
C SER A 255 9.36 17.16 22.24
N ALA A 256 9.76 16.26 21.32
CA ALA A 256 10.00 14.86 21.63
C ALA A 256 11.28 14.64 22.47
N TYR A 257 12.33 15.44 22.22
CA TYR A 257 13.60 15.33 22.94
C TYR A 257 13.47 15.71 24.41
N GLN A 258 12.72 16.78 24.72
CA GLN A 258 12.57 17.24 26.08
C GLN A 258 11.12 17.58 26.41
N ASN A 259 10.58 18.66 25.84
CA ASN A 259 9.19 19.07 26.00
C ASN A 259 8.86 20.29 25.10
N LEU A 260 7.60 20.71 25.13
CA LEU A 260 7.12 21.89 24.40
C LEU A 260 7.80 23.20 24.81
N ALA A 261 8.20 23.35 26.08
CA ALA A 261 8.91 24.56 26.52
C ALA A 261 10.29 24.65 25.85
N TYR A 262 10.96 23.52 25.64
CA TYR A 262 12.25 23.46 24.96
C TYR A 262 12.12 23.73 23.44
N ALA A 263 11.02 23.28 22.83
CA ALA A 263 10.70 23.65 21.45
C ALA A 263 10.37 25.14 21.29
N ARG A 264 9.72 25.76 22.29
CA ARG A 264 9.51 27.22 22.33
C ARG A 264 10.83 27.99 22.42
N LEU A 265 11.77 27.54 23.26
CA LEU A 265 13.12 28.12 23.33
C LEU A 265 13.84 28.12 21.97
N TYR A 266 13.63 27.07 21.17
CA TYR A 266 14.15 27.02 19.80
C TYR A 266 13.50 28.07 18.88
N LEU A 267 12.18 28.24 18.95
CA LEU A 267 11.47 29.29 18.22
C LEU A 267 11.93 30.69 18.64
N ASP A 268 12.12 30.92 19.94
CA ASP A 268 12.59 32.19 20.48
C ASP A 268 13.99 32.54 19.95
N ARG A 269 14.90 31.55 19.90
CA ARG A 269 16.24 31.72 19.31
C ARG A 269 16.19 32.01 17.81
N LEU A 270 15.24 31.41 17.08
CA LEU A 270 15.05 31.69 15.65
C LEU A 270 14.40 33.05 15.38
N ALA A 271 13.67 33.63 16.33
CA ALA A 271 12.98 34.90 16.13
C ALA A 271 13.94 36.05 15.77
N ALA A 272 15.09 36.13 16.46
CA ALA A 272 16.13 37.12 16.16
C ALA A 272 16.72 36.94 14.76
N ILE A 273 16.94 35.69 14.35
CA ILE A 273 17.50 35.35 13.04
C ILE A 273 16.49 35.62 11.92
N ARG A 274 15.20 35.33 12.16
CA ARG A 274 14.10 35.68 11.25
C ARG A 274 14.05 37.19 11.00
N ALA A 275 14.22 38.01 12.04
CA ALA A 275 14.25 39.46 11.90
C ALA A 275 15.45 39.94 11.04
N VAL A 276 16.62 39.32 11.22
CA VAL A 276 17.80 39.61 10.39
C VAL A 276 17.60 39.17 8.94
N ASP A 277 17.10 37.96 8.72
CA ASP A 277 16.79 37.39 7.39
C ASP A 277 15.85 38.33 6.60
N ALA A 278 14.80 38.84 7.25
CA ALA A 278 13.88 39.80 6.66
C ALA A 278 14.58 41.14 6.33
N ARG A 279 15.39 41.67 7.25
CA ARG A 279 16.10 42.96 7.05
C ARG A 279 17.08 42.93 5.88
N ILE A 280 17.73 41.79 5.65
CA ILE A 280 18.70 41.63 4.55
C ILE A 280 18.08 41.08 3.26
N GLY A 281 16.76 40.81 3.26
CA GLY A 281 16.06 40.26 2.10
C GLY A 281 16.50 38.83 1.73
N ALA A 282 16.86 37.99 2.70
CA ALA A 282 17.35 36.62 2.45
C ALA A 282 16.24 35.62 2.08
N GLY A 283 14.96 36.02 2.13
CA GLY A 283 13.82 35.23 1.66
C GLY A 283 13.61 33.92 2.43
N GLY A 284 14.03 33.86 3.70
CA GLY A 284 13.92 32.69 4.56
C GLY A 284 15.13 31.75 4.54
N ARG A 285 16.13 31.98 3.68
CA ARG A 285 17.29 31.06 3.55
C ARG A 285 18.17 31.02 4.79
N LEU A 286 18.41 32.16 5.44
CA LEU A 286 19.26 32.24 6.63
C LEU A 286 18.58 31.57 7.82
N VAL A 287 17.28 31.84 8.01
CA VAL A 287 16.52 31.22 9.11
C VAL A 287 16.33 29.72 8.87
N ARG A 288 16.16 29.25 7.63
CA ARG A 288 16.08 27.82 7.29
C ARG A 288 17.36 27.06 7.66
N GLU A 289 18.53 27.56 7.25
CA GLU A 289 19.79 26.88 7.58
C GLU A 289 20.10 26.93 9.07
N THR A 290 19.78 28.05 9.72
CA THR A 290 19.93 28.17 11.17
C THR A 290 19.01 27.20 11.91
N ALA A 291 17.75 27.08 11.49
CA ALA A 291 16.77 26.15 12.02
C ALA A 291 17.27 24.70 11.97
N ARG A 292 17.78 24.27 10.79
CA ARG A 292 18.32 22.91 10.59
C ARG A 292 19.45 22.59 11.58
N HIS A 293 20.43 23.48 11.70
CA HIS A 293 21.58 23.24 12.57
C HIS A 293 21.27 23.42 14.05
N LEU A 294 20.45 24.42 14.41
CA LEU A 294 20.11 24.70 15.79
C LEU A 294 19.28 23.57 16.40
N ALA A 295 18.30 23.03 15.68
CA ALA A 295 17.51 21.90 16.16
C ALA A 295 18.38 20.67 16.49
N VAL A 296 19.33 20.33 15.60
CA VAL A 296 20.27 19.22 15.82
C VAL A 296 21.23 19.51 16.98
N ARG A 297 21.73 20.75 17.12
CA ARG A 297 22.65 21.09 18.22
C ARG A 297 21.95 21.19 19.58
N MET A 298 20.65 21.48 19.59
CA MET A 298 19.83 21.51 20.80
C MET A 298 19.38 20.12 21.26
N SER A 299 19.51 19.08 20.42
CA SER A 299 19.19 17.70 20.77
C SER A 299 20.36 16.78 20.41
N TYR A 300 21.03 16.20 21.39
CA TYR A 300 22.06 15.20 21.15
C TYR A 300 21.48 13.79 21.37
N GLU A 301 22.00 12.81 20.64
CA GLU A 301 21.63 11.41 20.79
C GLU A 301 22.67 10.72 21.68
N ASP A 302 22.39 10.61 22.97
CA ASP A 302 23.22 9.81 23.89
C ASP A 302 22.74 8.38 24.01
N VAL A 303 23.54 7.55 24.69
CA VAL A 303 23.26 6.14 24.93
C VAL A 303 21.92 5.94 25.63
N ILE A 304 21.50 6.89 26.48
CA ILE A 304 20.24 6.82 27.25
C ILE A 304 19.04 7.10 26.34
N GLN A 305 19.10 8.14 25.52
CA GLN A 305 18.08 8.46 24.51
C GLN A 305 17.96 7.35 23.47
N VAL A 306 19.07 6.78 23.02
CA VAL A 306 19.03 5.61 22.15
C VAL A 306 18.36 4.44 22.86
N ALA A 307 18.68 4.17 24.12
CA ALA A 307 18.01 3.13 24.90
C ALA A 307 16.50 3.41 25.05
N GLN A 308 16.11 4.63 25.40
CA GLN A 308 14.72 5.07 25.50
C GLN A 308 13.97 4.92 24.18
N ALA A 309 14.56 5.34 23.07
CA ALA A 309 14.01 5.15 21.73
C ALA A 309 13.87 3.67 21.38
N LYS A 310 14.81 2.81 21.82
CA LYS A 310 14.76 1.34 21.62
C LYS A 310 13.64 0.69 22.44
N ILE A 311 13.36 1.18 23.65
CA ILE A 311 12.31 0.65 24.52
C ILE A 311 10.98 1.40 24.44
N ALA A 312 10.87 2.42 23.58
CA ALA A 312 9.66 3.22 23.45
C ALA A 312 8.45 2.32 23.15
N PRO A 313 7.32 2.44 23.88
CA PRO A 313 6.16 1.56 23.71
C PRO A 313 5.65 1.51 22.26
N ALA A 314 5.67 2.64 21.55
CA ALA A 314 5.32 2.68 20.13
C ALA A 314 6.29 1.89 19.26
N ARG A 315 7.59 1.87 19.58
CA ARG A 315 8.58 1.05 18.89
C ARG A 315 8.44 -0.41 19.27
N ILE A 316 8.20 -0.73 20.54
CA ILE A 316 7.96 -2.11 21.00
C ILE A 316 6.69 -2.65 20.35
N ALA A 317 5.59 -1.90 20.35
CA ALA A 317 4.37 -2.24 19.63
C ALA A 317 4.64 -2.41 18.13
N ARG A 318 5.43 -1.50 17.52
CA ARG A 318 5.89 -1.65 16.14
C ARG A 318 6.84 -2.83 15.94
N ILE A 319 7.46 -3.44 16.95
CA ILE A 319 8.38 -4.59 16.79
C ILE A 319 7.70 -5.91 17.14
N ALA A 320 6.79 -5.87 18.10
CA ALA A 320 5.90 -6.95 18.48
C ALA A 320 4.81 -7.17 17.42
N ALA A 321 4.42 -6.10 16.71
CA ALA A 321 3.77 -6.17 15.41
C ALA A 321 4.80 -6.50 14.31
#